data_AF-A0AAU9MEQ0-F1
#
_entry.id   AF-A0AAU9MEQ0-F1
#
_cell.length_a   1.000
_cell.length_b   1.000
_cell.length_c   1.000
_cell.angle_alpha   90.00
_cell.angle_beta   90.00
_cell.angle_gamma   90.00
#
_symmetry.space_group_name_H-M   'P 1'
#
loop_
_entity.id
_entity.type
_entity.pdbx_description
1 polymer ?
#
loop_
_entity_poly.entity_id
_entity_poly.type
_entity_poly.pdbx_seq_one_letter_code
_entity_poly.pdbx_strand_id
1 'polypeptide(L)'
;MEHLFVFVFNIKNASIVILDNNISAATIKDKYMLVLKNLKKYFLRYLHEINHPRCHALEDPDIKPQIPHLLCKTKDNKTNCGVFVMRYMETYMGETDYKTGFPKEGTQDALLDWVRTKYAYALISS
;
A
#
# COMPACT_ATOMS: atom_id res chain seq x y z
N MET A 1 -10.42 15.86 3.98
CA MET A 1 -8.95 15.72 3.81
C MET A 1 -8.74 14.40 3.08
N GLU A 2 -8.00 14.43 1.98
CA GLU A 2 -7.71 13.25 1.17
C GLU A 2 -6.69 12.35 1.87
N HIS A 3 -6.89 11.04 1.81
CA HIS A 3 -6.03 10.05 2.46
C HIS A 3 -5.48 9.09 1.41
N LEU A 4 -4.17 8.84 1.43
CA LEU A 4 -3.48 8.00 0.45
C LEU A 4 -3.13 6.63 1.06
N PHE A 5 -3.23 5.59 0.24
CA PHE A 5 -2.89 4.20 0.56
C PHE A 5 -2.47 3.46 -0.72
N VAL A 6 -1.94 2.23 -0.58
CA VAL A 6 -1.46 1.44 -1.72
C VAL A 6 -2.17 0.09 -1.80
N PHE A 7 -2.57 -0.30 -3.01
CA PHE A 7 -2.87 -1.68 -3.36
C PHE A 7 -1.66 -2.33 -4.01
N VAL A 8 -1.27 -3.51 -3.53
CA VAL A 8 -0.20 -4.31 -4.11
C VAL A 8 -0.82 -5.59 -4.69
N PHE A 9 -0.69 -5.77 -6.00
CA PHE A 9 -1.09 -6.98 -6.72
C PHE A 9 0.13 -7.88 -6.89
N ASN A 10 0.28 -8.89 -6.03
CA ASN A 10 1.38 -9.84 -6.12
C ASN A 10 0.98 -11.01 -7.03
N ILE A 11 1.34 -10.89 -8.32
CA ILE A 11 1.08 -11.93 -9.33
C ILE A 11 1.94 -13.19 -9.15
N LYS A 12 3.03 -13.12 -8.39
CA LYS A 12 3.90 -14.28 -8.13
C LYS A 12 3.29 -15.24 -7.12
N ASN A 13 2.71 -14.67 -6.07
CA ASN A 13 2.14 -15.44 -4.96
C ASN A 13 0.60 -15.40 -4.94
N ALA A 14 -0.04 -14.87 -5.98
CA ALA A 14 -1.48 -14.73 -6.09
C ALA A 14 -2.13 -14.08 -4.86
N SER A 15 -1.62 -12.90 -4.46
CA SER A 15 -2.12 -12.18 -3.28
C SER A 15 -2.36 -10.71 -3.54
N ILE A 16 -3.23 -10.12 -2.71
CA ILE A 16 -3.58 -8.71 -2.74
C ILE A 16 -3.33 -8.14 -1.34
N VAL A 17 -2.50 -7.10 -1.28
CA VAL A 17 -2.14 -6.45 -0.02
C VAL A 17 -2.55 -4.98 -0.06
N ILE A 18 -3.11 -4.50 1.04
CA ILE A 18 -3.49 -3.11 1.25
C ILE A 18 -2.53 -2.52 2.29
N LEU A 19 -1.68 -1.60 1.86
CA LEU A 19 -0.76 -0.89 2.74
C LEU A 19 -1.36 0.46 3.07
N ASP A 20 -1.79 0.60 4.32
CA ASP A 20 -2.42 1.81 4.85
C ASP A 20 -1.88 2.11 6.25
N ASN A 21 -1.43 3.35 6.46
CA ASN A 21 -1.00 3.84 7.78
C ASN A 21 -2.17 4.24 8.68
N ASN A 22 -3.39 4.40 8.19
CA ASN A 22 -4.51 4.90 8.98
C ASN A 22 -5.20 3.79 9.80
N ILE A 23 -5.31 4.02 11.11
CA ILE A 23 -6.18 3.23 12.01
C ILE A 23 -7.60 3.77 11.91
N SER A 24 -8.47 3.02 11.22
CA SER A 24 -9.89 3.34 11.05
C SER A 24 -10.78 2.22 11.57
N ALA A 25 -11.97 2.59 12.09
CA ALA A 25 -13.02 1.64 12.42
C ALA A 25 -13.79 1.12 11.19
N ALA A 26 -13.57 1.71 10.01
CA ALA A 26 -14.22 1.29 8.78
C ALA A 26 -13.75 -0.12 8.36
N THR A 27 -14.68 -0.92 7.85
CA THR A 27 -14.35 -2.26 7.36
C THR A 27 -13.59 -2.19 6.04
N ILE A 28 -12.89 -3.28 5.68
CA ILE A 28 -12.25 -3.41 4.37
C ILE A 28 -13.27 -3.21 3.23
N LYS A 29 -14.48 -3.74 3.43
CA LYS A 29 -15.59 -3.67 2.48
C LYS A 29 -15.94 -2.22 2.16
N ASP A 30 -16.12 -1.41 3.19
CA ASP A 30 -16.60 -0.04 3.04
C ASP A 30 -15.51 0.88 2.49
N LYS A 31 -14.25 0.66 2.91
CA LYS A 31 -13.15 1.57 2.57
C LYS A 31 -12.48 1.27 1.24
N TYR A 32 -12.34 0.00 0.85
CA TYR A 32 -11.44 -0.37 -0.25
C TYR A 32 -12.11 -1.13 -1.39
N MET A 33 -13.15 -1.93 -1.10
CA MET A 33 -13.57 -2.99 -2.04
C MET A 33 -14.11 -2.46 -3.38
N LEU A 34 -14.78 -1.31 -3.41
CA LEU A 34 -15.27 -0.74 -4.67
C LEU A 34 -14.11 -0.39 -5.61
N VAL A 35 -13.12 0.35 -5.10
CA VAL A 35 -11.93 0.76 -5.85
C VAL A 35 -11.10 -0.47 -6.23
N LEU A 36 -10.88 -1.38 -5.27
CA LEU A 36 -10.10 -2.60 -5.49
C LEU A 36 -10.70 -3.47 -6.61
N LYS A 37 -12.02 -3.67 -6.64
CA LYS A 37 -12.69 -4.46 -7.69
C LYS A 37 -12.44 -3.86 -9.08
N ASN A 38 -12.55 -2.54 -9.21
CA ASN A 38 -12.34 -1.86 -10.48
C ASN A 38 -10.88 -1.95 -10.92
N LEU A 39 -9.93 -1.65 -10.02
CA LEU A 39 -8.50 -1.75 -10.32
C LEU A 39 -8.08 -3.18 -10.67
N LYS A 40 -8.53 -4.18 -9.91
CA LYS A 40 -8.28 -5.60 -10.18
C LYS A 40 -8.79 -5.99 -11.58
N LYS A 41 -10.00 -5.55 -11.95
CA LYS A 41 -10.58 -5.81 -13.28
C LYS A 41 -9.70 -5.23 -14.40
N TYR A 42 -9.30 -3.96 -14.30
CA TYR A 42 -8.49 -3.33 -15.33
C TYR A 42 -7.07 -3.90 -15.39
N PHE A 43 -6.48 -4.21 -14.23
CA PHE A 43 -5.15 -4.82 -14.16
C PHE A 43 -5.15 -6.23 -14.80
N LEU A 44 -6.14 -7.07 -14.49
CA LEU A 44 -6.30 -8.39 -15.12
C LEU A 44 -6.50 -8.27 -16.63
N ARG A 45 -7.33 -7.32 -17.09
CA ARG A 45 -7.53 -7.07 -18.52
C ARG A 45 -6.20 -6.72 -19.20
N TYR A 46 -5.41 -5.83 -18.60
CA TYR A 46 -4.08 -5.49 -19.11
C TYR A 46 -3.16 -6.73 -19.19
N LEU A 47 -3.13 -7.58 -18.16
CA LEU A 47 -2.32 -8.80 -18.18
C LEU A 47 -2.74 -9.77 -19.29
N HIS A 48 -4.03 -9.85 -19.61
CA HIS A 48 -4.55 -10.60 -20.75
C HIS A 48 -4.12 -10.01 -22.09
N GLU A 49 -4.25 -8.69 -22.25
CA GLU A 49 -3.88 -7.98 -23.49
C GLU A 49 -2.40 -8.18 -23.85
N ILE A 50 -1.51 -8.25 -22.86
CA ILE A 50 -0.07 -8.50 -23.08
C ILE A 50 0.30 -9.99 -23.09
N ASN A 51 -0.66 -10.91 -23.03
CA ASN A 51 -0.44 -12.36 -22.90
C ASN A 51 0.52 -12.74 -21.76
N HIS A 52 0.40 -12.08 -20.60
CA HIS A 52 1.27 -12.37 -19.47
C HIS A 52 1.07 -13.83 -19.02
N PRO A 53 2.12 -14.63 -18.75
CA PRO A 53 2.00 -16.05 -18.36
C PRO A 53 1.18 -16.34 -17.09
N ARG A 54 0.86 -15.28 -16.35
CA ARG A 54 0.09 -15.30 -15.10
C ARG A 54 -1.14 -14.40 -15.15
N CYS A 55 -1.71 -14.17 -16.33
CA CYS A 55 -2.92 -13.35 -16.49
C CYS A 55 -4.10 -13.83 -15.64
N HIS A 56 -4.17 -15.13 -15.32
CA HIS A 56 -5.21 -15.72 -14.46
C HIS A 56 -4.88 -15.69 -12.95
N ALA A 57 -3.69 -15.26 -12.53
CA ALA A 57 -3.20 -15.49 -11.15
C ALA A 57 -4.03 -14.80 -10.06
N LEU A 58 -4.77 -13.75 -10.40
CA LEU A 58 -5.64 -13.05 -9.45
C LEU A 58 -7.13 -13.25 -9.76
N GLU A 59 -7.52 -14.11 -10.70
CA GLU A 59 -8.94 -14.26 -11.06
C GLU A 59 -9.76 -14.96 -9.98
N ASP A 60 -9.12 -15.79 -9.16
CA ASP A 60 -9.78 -16.53 -8.08
C ASP A 60 -10.55 -15.56 -7.13
N PRO A 61 -11.88 -15.75 -6.96
CA PRO A 61 -12.70 -14.94 -6.06
C PRO A 61 -12.37 -15.15 -4.58
N ASP A 62 -11.67 -16.23 -4.23
CA ASP A 62 -11.26 -16.55 -2.86
C ASP A 62 -10.00 -15.82 -2.41
N ILE A 63 -9.25 -15.20 -3.34
CA ILE A 63 -8.16 -14.28 -3.00
C ILE A 63 -8.75 -13.03 -2.32
N LYS A 64 -8.64 -12.99 -0.99
CA LYS A 64 -9.08 -11.85 -0.17
C LYS A 64 -7.92 -10.86 0.02
N PRO A 65 -8.19 -9.55 -0.03
CA PRO A 65 -7.18 -8.55 0.31
C PRO A 65 -6.82 -8.63 1.78
N GLN A 66 -5.53 -8.45 2.07
CA GLN A 66 -5.00 -8.47 3.43
C GLN A 66 -4.41 -7.11 3.79
N ILE A 67 -4.58 -6.70 5.05
CA ILE A 67 -3.88 -5.54 5.61
C ILE A 67 -2.85 -6.10 6.59
N PRO A 68 -1.55 -5.93 6.36
CA PRO A 68 -0.54 -6.40 7.30
C PRO A 68 -0.63 -5.64 8.61
N HIS A 69 -0.13 -6.28 9.67
CA HIS A 69 0.12 -5.61 10.92
C HIS A 69 1.34 -4.70 10.76
N LEU A 70 1.12 -3.38 10.81
CA LEU A 70 2.19 -2.39 10.68
C LEU A 70 2.27 -1.62 12.01
N LEU A 71 3.42 -1.66 12.66
CA LEU A 71 3.65 -0.98 13.94
C LEU A 71 3.46 0.54 13.84
N CYS A 72 3.76 1.11 12.67
CA CYS A 72 3.75 2.54 12.41
C CYS A 72 2.37 3.09 12.00
N LYS A 73 1.28 2.34 12.20
CA LYS A 73 -0.06 2.88 11.94
C LYS A 73 -0.38 4.03 12.90
N THR A 74 -1.16 4.97 12.40
CA THR A 74 -1.45 6.26 13.02
C THR A 74 -2.95 6.47 13.12
N LYS A 75 -3.40 7.04 14.23
CA LYS A 75 -4.78 7.51 14.40
C LYS A 75 -4.90 9.02 14.16
N ASP A 76 -3.87 9.78 14.57
CA ASP A 76 -3.94 11.23 14.67
C ASP A 76 -3.13 11.93 13.57
N ASN A 77 -2.10 11.27 13.03
CA ASN A 77 -1.33 11.80 11.90
C ASN A 77 -2.09 11.68 10.56
N LYS A 78 -2.76 12.76 10.16
CA LYS A 78 -3.53 12.84 8.90
C LYS A 78 -2.74 13.38 7.71
N THR A 79 -1.59 14.02 7.94
CA THR A 79 -0.88 14.80 6.91
C THR A 79 0.20 14.00 6.20
N ASN A 80 0.75 12.96 6.83
CA ASN A 80 1.93 12.26 6.32
C ASN A 80 1.63 10.98 5.53
N CYS A 81 0.37 10.69 5.18
CA CYS A 81 0.00 9.48 4.44
C CYS A 81 0.80 9.30 3.13
N GLY A 82 1.12 10.40 2.42
CA GLY A 82 1.99 10.35 1.25
C GLY A 82 3.41 9.86 1.52
N VAL A 83 4.00 10.21 2.67
CA VAL A 83 5.33 9.73 3.09
C VAL A 83 5.30 8.24 3.37
N PHE A 84 4.24 7.75 4.02
CA PHE A 84 4.03 6.32 4.22
C PHE A 84 3.88 5.59 2.89
N VAL A 85 3.05 6.10 1.97
CA VAL A 85 2.87 5.52 0.63
C VAL A 85 4.18 5.43 -0.14
N MET A 86 4.97 6.49 -0.18
CA MET A 86 6.28 6.46 -0.84
C MET A 86 7.22 5.45 -0.20
N ARG A 87 7.27 5.40 1.15
CA ARG A 87 8.05 4.37 1.86
C ARG A 87 7.58 2.96 1.50
N TYR A 88 6.27 2.71 1.47
CA TYR A 88 5.71 1.42 1.10
C TYR A 88 6.12 0.99 -0.31
N MET A 89 6.06 1.90 -1.28
CA MET A 89 6.50 1.64 -2.65
C MET A 89 8.02 1.42 -2.75
N GLU A 90 8.82 2.06 -1.89
CA GLU A 90 10.27 1.88 -1.85
C GLU A 90 10.68 0.53 -1.23
N THR A 91 10.02 0.10 -0.15
CA THR A 91 10.54 -0.97 0.71
C THR A 91 9.71 -2.25 0.76
N TYR A 92 8.47 -2.28 0.28
CA TYR A 92 7.66 -3.50 0.29
C TYR A 92 7.94 -4.38 -0.93
N MET A 93 8.41 -5.62 -0.71
CA MET A 93 8.77 -6.57 -1.76
C MET A 93 7.93 -7.86 -1.72
N GLY A 94 6.83 -7.87 -0.97
CA GLY A 94 5.91 -9.01 -0.87
C GLY A 94 6.10 -9.89 0.36
N GLU A 95 6.80 -9.39 1.38
CA GLU A 95 7.06 -10.08 2.64
C GLU A 95 5.80 -10.22 3.49
N THR A 96 5.75 -11.27 4.32
CA THR A 96 4.66 -11.55 5.27
C THR A 96 4.79 -10.76 6.58
N ASP A 97 6.01 -10.65 7.13
CA ASP A 97 6.34 -9.84 8.31
C ASP A 97 6.99 -8.51 7.89
N TYR A 98 6.23 -7.71 7.14
CA TYR A 98 6.76 -6.48 6.57
C TYR A 98 7.04 -5.42 7.64
N LYS A 99 8.29 -4.94 7.67
CA LYS A 99 8.76 -3.86 8.55
C LYS A 99 9.06 -2.62 7.70
N THR A 100 8.29 -1.57 7.95
CA THR A 100 8.40 -0.29 7.23
C THR A 100 9.67 0.51 7.61
N GLY A 101 10.32 0.12 8.71
CA GLY A 101 11.39 0.90 9.34
C GLY A 101 10.90 2.11 10.13
N PHE A 102 9.59 2.40 10.11
CA PHE A 102 9.00 3.47 10.92
C PHE A 102 8.63 2.94 12.31
N PRO A 103 8.94 3.70 13.37
CA PRO A 103 8.53 3.34 14.71
C PRO A 103 7.03 3.67 14.90
N LYS A 104 6.51 3.41 16.10
CA LYS A 104 5.12 3.72 16.45
C LYS A 104 4.83 5.22 16.44
N GLU A 105 3.56 5.57 16.29
CA GLU A 105 3.06 6.94 16.45
C GLU A 105 3.55 7.56 17.79
N GLY A 106 3.91 8.85 17.76
CA GLY A 106 4.51 9.58 18.87
C GLY A 106 6.04 9.49 18.97
N THR A 107 6.67 8.53 18.28
CA THR A 107 8.15 8.42 18.21
C THR A 107 8.72 8.54 16.80
N GLN A 108 7.85 8.71 15.81
CA GLN A 108 8.21 8.67 14.38
C GLN A 108 8.41 10.04 13.74
N ASP A 109 8.07 11.15 14.40
CA ASP A 109 7.93 12.46 13.75
C ASP A 109 9.24 12.96 13.14
N ALA A 110 10.34 12.92 13.89
CA ALA A 110 11.65 13.33 13.37
C ALA A 110 12.11 12.48 12.17
N LEU A 111 11.77 11.19 12.16
CA LEU A 111 12.08 10.30 11.05
C LEU A 111 11.18 10.60 9.84
N LEU A 112 9.89 10.88 10.04
CA LEU A 112 8.98 11.28 8.97
C LEU A 112 9.44 12.59 8.32
N ASP A 113 9.87 13.58 9.10
CA ASP A 113 10.38 14.86 8.60
C ASP A 113 11.68 14.68 7.80
N TRP A 114 12.59 13.85 8.30
CA TRP A 114 13.82 13.53 7.58
C TRP A 114 13.53 12.82 6.25
N VAL A 115 12.65 11.83 6.25
CA VAL A 115 12.27 11.09 5.02
C VAL A 115 11.54 12.02 4.04
N ARG A 116 10.64 12.88 4.52
CA ARG A 116 9.97 13.89 3.70
C ARG A 116 10.99 14.81 3.02
N THR A 117 11.98 15.27 3.76
CA THR A 117 13.08 16.10 3.22
C THR A 117 13.89 15.33 2.19
N LYS A 118 14.22 14.06 2.46
CA LYS A 118 14.94 13.18 1.53
C LYS A 118 14.18 13.00 0.21
N TYR A 119 12.88 12.73 0.28
CA TYR A 119 12.06 12.58 -0.92
C TYR A 119 11.91 13.89 -1.69
N ALA A 120 11.72 15.03 -1.00
CA ALA A 120 11.69 16.33 -1.65
C ALA A 120 13.01 16.65 -2.35
N TYR A 121 14.15 16.37 -1.71
CA TYR A 121 15.47 16.54 -2.30
C TYR A 121 15.65 15.68 -3.55
N ALA A 122 15.24 14.40 -3.50
CA ALA A 122 15.33 13.51 -4.66
C ALA A 122 14.53 14.05 -5.85
N LEU A 123 13.34 14.61 -5.62
CA LEU A 123 12.49 15.17 -6.68
C LEU A 123 13.09 16.40 -7.36
N ILE A 124 13.85 17.24 -6.63
CA ILE A 124 14.44 18.47 -7.18
C ILE A 124 15.86 18.30 -7.70
N SER A 125 16.49 17.16 -7.45
CA SER A 125 17.85 16.84 -7.87
C SER A 125 17.92 15.79 -8.99
N SER A 126 16.76 15.32 -9.46
CA SER A 126 16.60 14.44 -10.63
C SER A 126 16.29 15.26 -11.87
#